data_AF-A0A1G0Y1A0-F1
#
_entry.id   AF-A0A1G0Y1A0-F1
#
_cell.length_a   1.000
_cell.length_b   1.000
_cell.length_c   1.000
_cell.angle_alpha   90.00
_cell.angle_beta   90.00
_cell.angle_gamma   90.00
#
_symmetry.space_group_name_H-M   'P 1'
#
loop_
_entity.id
_entity.type
_entity.pdbx_description
1 polymer ?
#
loop_
_entity_poly.entity_id
_entity_poly.type
_entity_poly.pdbx_seq_one_letter_code
_entity_poly.pdbx_strand_id
1 'polypeptide(L)'
;MIDAHTHTNLSYCCPDPEMTPEFYADFLRSNSEGLQKAVIADHGMAIYFPAEIAWKWSYISHPSIFDEWKSQGDEKLAAHLEKIKRFAADGLIPGIELEFMNDGRPVFSPEFKKDIKVLIGSIHFLALPDNPSPQMIIDEWIRNMDMIFSYPVNILGHPFRWLESHIGTVPLEIISETVRRAKSQNIAIEFNSHFKMNSDIPMLKEVIRHKALVTFGSDAHVKSEIGNFSYHFGLLDKAKISINDLTFLSL
;
A
#
# COMPACT_ATOMS: atom_id res chain seq x y z
N MET A 1 -13.12 10.51 8.56
CA MET A 1 -12.42 9.86 7.42
C MET A 1 -11.16 9.18 7.92
N ILE A 2 -10.69 8.13 7.24
CA ILE A 2 -9.43 7.43 7.55
C ILE A 2 -8.54 7.54 6.33
N ASP A 3 -7.29 7.94 6.53
CA ASP A 3 -6.24 7.81 5.52
C ASP A 3 -5.57 6.45 5.69
N ALA A 4 -5.86 5.52 4.78
CA ALA A 4 -5.52 4.12 4.94
C ALA A 4 -4.08 3.78 4.52
N HIS A 5 -3.31 4.76 4.04
CA HIS A 5 -1.94 4.57 3.57
C HIS A 5 -1.19 5.89 3.61
N THR A 6 -0.25 6.00 4.54
CA THR A 6 0.64 7.16 4.70
C THR A 6 2.04 6.70 5.09
N HIS A 7 3.06 7.44 4.70
CA HIS A 7 4.44 7.14 5.06
C HIS A 7 4.93 8.05 6.20
N THR A 8 6.06 7.69 6.80
CA THR A 8 6.84 8.58 7.66
C THR A 8 8.22 8.79 7.06
N ASN A 9 9.05 9.57 7.76
CA ASN A 9 10.46 9.76 7.46
C ASN A 9 11.30 8.45 7.54
N LEU A 10 10.68 7.31 7.87
CA LEU A 10 11.30 6.00 7.77
C LEU A 10 11.36 5.48 6.32
N SER A 11 10.40 5.87 5.49
CA SER A 11 10.38 5.54 4.06
C SER A 11 11.28 6.48 3.26
N TYR A 12 12.16 5.92 2.42
CA TYR A 12 13.12 6.71 1.64
C TYR A 12 12.51 7.66 0.61
N CYS A 13 11.27 7.40 0.22
CA CYS A 13 10.46 8.25 -0.64
C CYS A 13 9.89 9.48 0.09
N CYS A 14 9.94 9.54 1.42
CA CYS A 14 9.54 10.71 2.22
C CYS A 14 10.75 11.62 2.45
N PRO A 15 10.86 12.77 1.75
CA PRO A 15 11.98 13.68 1.91
C PRO A 15 11.88 14.54 3.18
N ASP A 16 10.71 14.60 3.83
CA ASP A 16 10.46 15.46 4.97
C ASP A 16 10.85 14.75 6.29
N PRO A 17 11.96 15.16 6.95
CA PRO A 17 12.41 14.51 8.17
C PRO A 17 11.46 14.71 9.36
N GLU A 18 10.53 15.68 9.28
CA GLU A 18 9.55 15.96 10.33
C GLU A 18 8.28 15.13 10.20
N MET A 19 8.10 14.39 9.08
CA MET A 19 6.95 13.52 8.86
C MET A 19 7.05 12.26 9.72
N THR A 20 6.88 12.42 11.02
CA THR A 20 7.07 11.41 12.07
C THR A 20 5.73 10.98 12.67
N PRO A 21 5.64 9.84 13.39
CA PRO A 21 4.44 9.48 14.14
C PRO A 21 3.95 10.60 15.09
N GLU A 22 4.84 11.32 15.77
CA GLU A 22 4.47 12.48 16.61
C GLU A 22 3.74 13.55 15.79
N PHE A 23 4.31 13.90 14.64
CA PHE A 23 3.73 14.89 13.75
C PHE A 23 2.32 14.46 13.30
N TYR A 24 2.14 13.19 12.90
CA TYR A 24 0.81 12.69 12.53
C TYR A 24 -0.18 12.77 13.70
N ALA A 25 0.24 12.45 14.93
CA ALA A 25 -0.61 12.56 16.10
C ALA A 25 -1.01 14.02 16.38
N ASP A 26 -0.06 14.95 16.31
CA ASP A 26 -0.33 16.38 16.44
C ASP A 26 -1.25 16.91 15.33
N PHE A 27 -1.02 16.46 14.10
CA PHE A 27 -1.87 16.79 12.95
C PHE A 27 -3.30 16.29 13.17
N LEU A 28 -3.50 15.02 13.54
CA LEU A 28 -4.85 14.47 13.77
C LEU A 28 -5.57 15.15 14.94
N ARG A 29 -4.85 15.53 16.02
CA ARG A 29 -5.43 16.27 17.15
C ARG A 29 -5.90 17.67 16.77
N SER A 30 -5.16 18.35 15.88
CA SER A 30 -5.43 19.73 15.50
C SER A 30 -6.26 19.87 14.22
N ASN A 31 -6.40 18.80 13.44
CA ASN A 31 -7.09 18.84 12.16
C ASN A 31 -8.61 18.98 12.34
N SER A 32 -9.15 20.13 11.91
CA SER A 32 -10.58 20.41 11.89
C SER A 32 -11.31 19.83 10.68
N GLU A 33 -10.59 19.30 9.69
CA GLU A 33 -11.13 18.87 8.38
C GLU A 33 -11.67 17.43 8.38
N GLY A 34 -11.80 16.80 9.55
CA GLY A 34 -12.54 15.54 9.70
C GLY A 34 -11.77 14.26 9.37
N LEU A 35 -10.45 14.34 9.16
CA LEU A 35 -9.57 13.17 9.23
C LEU A 35 -9.46 12.72 10.69
N GLN A 36 -9.74 11.45 10.95
CA GLN A 36 -9.84 10.90 12.31
C GLN A 36 -8.77 9.88 12.62
N LYS A 37 -8.26 9.20 11.59
CA LYS A 37 -7.23 8.17 11.73
C LYS A 37 -6.30 8.17 10.52
N ALA A 38 -5.07 7.74 10.74
CA ALA A 38 -4.10 7.51 9.68
C ALA A 38 -3.42 6.15 9.93
N VAL A 39 -3.27 5.36 8.86
CA VAL A 39 -2.44 4.16 8.86
C VAL A 39 -1.03 4.55 8.51
N ILE A 40 -0.10 4.35 9.45
CA ILE A 40 1.33 4.51 9.20
C ILE A 40 1.82 3.22 8.54
N ALA A 41 2.07 3.26 7.24
CA ALA A 41 2.38 2.10 6.41
C ALA A 41 3.69 2.31 5.63
N ASP A 42 4.78 2.54 6.35
CA ASP A 42 6.10 2.64 5.75
C ASP A 42 6.48 1.39 4.94
N HIS A 43 7.32 1.56 3.91
CA HIS A 43 7.77 0.44 3.07
C HIS A 43 8.59 -0.57 3.86
N GLY A 44 8.27 -1.86 3.74
CA GLY A 44 9.07 -2.95 4.29
C GLY A 44 10.53 -2.85 3.88
N MET A 45 10.81 -2.57 2.61
CA MET A 45 12.17 -2.37 2.13
C MET A 45 12.93 -1.22 2.80
N ALA A 46 12.26 -0.12 3.14
CA ALA A 46 12.89 1.04 3.75
C ALA A 46 13.14 0.82 5.25
N ILE A 47 12.38 -0.09 5.87
CA ILE A 47 12.60 -0.54 7.23
C ILE A 47 13.79 -1.48 7.28
N TYR A 48 13.82 -2.53 6.45
CA TYR A 48 14.77 -3.64 6.58
C TYR A 48 16.13 -3.40 5.93
N PHE A 49 16.24 -2.50 4.95
CA PHE A 49 17.48 -2.31 4.20
C PHE A 49 17.93 -0.85 4.25
N PRO A 50 19.24 -0.58 4.21
CA PRO A 50 19.77 0.71 3.78
C PRO A 50 19.28 1.08 2.37
N ALA A 51 19.22 2.38 2.08
CA ALA A 51 18.69 2.90 0.81
C ALA A 51 19.40 2.31 -0.41
N GLU A 52 20.73 2.16 -0.34
CA GLU A 52 21.56 1.60 -1.40
C GLU A 52 21.32 0.11 -1.68
N ILE A 53 20.65 -0.60 -0.78
CA ILE A 53 20.22 -1.99 -0.95
C ILE A 53 18.74 -2.01 -1.37
N ALA A 54 17.89 -1.24 -0.69
CA ALA A 54 16.46 -1.15 -0.96
C ALA A 54 16.21 -0.81 -2.45
N TRP A 55 16.82 0.26 -2.96
CA TRP A 55 16.61 0.71 -4.34
C TRP A 55 17.23 -0.17 -5.42
N LYS A 56 18.00 -1.20 -5.05
CA LYS A 56 18.49 -2.21 -6.01
C LYS A 56 17.47 -3.30 -6.30
N TRP A 57 16.45 -3.47 -5.44
CA TRP A 57 15.42 -4.51 -5.56
C TRP A 57 15.95 -5.95 -5.61
N SER A 58 17.25 -6.15 -5.40
CA SER A 58 17.90 -7.45 -5.56
C SER A 58 17.43 -8.47 -4.53
N TYR A 59 16.90 -8.02 -3.39
CA TYR A 59 16.31 -8.87 -2.36
C TYR A 59 15.04 -9.59 -2.84
N ILE A 60 14.33 -9.05 -3.85
CA ILE A 60 13.17 -9.74 -4.44
C ILE A 60 13.59 -11.06 -5.07
N SER A 61 14.69 -11.07 -5.82
CA SER A 61 15.22 -12.27 -6.48
C SER A 61 16.21 -13.06 -5.63
N HIS A 62 16.80 -12.43 -4.59
CA HIS A 62 17.80 -13.03 -3.70
C HIS A 62 17.37 -12.85 -2.24
N PRO A 63 16.44 -13.68 -1.74
CA PRO A 63 15.90 -13.54 -0.39
C PRO A 63 16.94 -13.67 0.74
N SER A 64 18.12 -14.23 0.46
CA SER A 64 19.23 -14.25 1.42
C SER A 64 19.68 -12.85 1.84
N ILE A 65 19.48 -11.83 0.99
CA ILE A 65 19.73 -10.43 1.37
C ILE A 65 18.79 -10.03 2.51
N PHE A 66 17.52 -10.43 2.49
CA PHE A 66 16.63 -10.20 3.63
C PHE A 66 17.14 -10.88 4.89
N ASP A 67 17.61 -12.13 4.78
CA ASP A 67 18.10 -12.90 5.92
C ASP A 67 19.34 -12.25 6.58
N GLU A 68 20.24 -11.64 5.79
CA GLU A 68 21.40 -10.89 6.28
C GLU A 68 21.04 -9.64 7.09
N TRP A 69 19.96 -8.95 6.69
CA TRP A 69 19.55 -7.68 7.28
C TRP A 69 18.41 -7.81 8.30
N LYS A 70 17.82 -9.01 8.42
CA LYS A 70 16.64 -9.29 9.25
C LYS A 70 16.76 -8.75 10.66
N SER A 71 17.86 -9.05 11.37
CA SER A 71 18.02 -8.64 12.77
C SER A 71 17.96 -7.13 12.95
N GLN A 72 18.58 -6.37 12.04
CA GLN A 72 18.61 -4.91 12.12
C GLN A 72 17.25 -4.31 11.72
N GLY A 73 16.60 -4.89 10.71
CA GLY A 73 15.25 -4.53 10.32
C GLY A 73 14.22 -4.80 11.42
N ASP A 74 14.36 -5.91 12.15
CA ASP A 74 13.49 -6.26 13.28
C ASP A 74 13.61 -5.25 14.43
N GLU A 75 14.84 -4.86 14.79
CA GLU A 75 15.07 -3.83 15.81
C GLU A 75 14.43 -2.49 15.41
N LYS A 76 14.59 -2.09 14.14
CA LYS A 76 14.03 -0.85 13.60
C LYS A 76 12.51 -0.89 13.53
N LEU A 77 11.92 -2.00 13.07
CA LEU A 77 10.47 -2.20 13.02
C LEU A 77 9.87 -2.19 14.43
N ALA A 78 10.48 -2.91 15.38
CA ALA A 78 10.03 -2.93 16.77
C ALA A 78 9.99 -1.52 17.38
N ALA A 79 11.08 -0.76 17.23
CA ALA A 79 11.16 0.61 17.72
C ALA A 79 10.10 1.51 17.08
N HIS A 80 9.86 1.36 15.77
CA HIS A 80 8.88 2.15 15.04
C HIS A 80 7.43 1.81 15.45
N LEU A 81 7.09 0.52 15.58
CA LEU A 81 5.76 0.08 16.03
C LEU A 81 5.46 0.54 17.46
N GLU A 82 6.44 0.45 18.37
CA GLU A 82 6.29 0.97 19.73
C GLU A 82 6.11 2.49 19.75
N LYS A 83 6.70 3.21 18.79
CA LYS A 83 6.50 4.65 18.62
C LYS A 83 5.07 4.97 18.17
N ILE A 84 4.56 4.29 17.14
CA ILE A 84 3.18 4.46 16.65
C ILE A 84 2.17 4.15 17.76
N LYS A 85 2.37 3.05 18.49
CA LYS A 85 1.48 2.56 19.55
C LYS A 85 1.24 3.58 20.67
N ARG A 86 2.21 4.45 20.96
CA ARG A 86 2.05 5.55 21.93
C ARG A 86 0.96 6.54 21.55
N PHE A 87 0.67 6.65 20.25
CA PHE A 87 -0.31 7.57 19.67
C PHE A 87 -1.56 6.85 19.15
N ALA A 88 -1.81 5.61 19.55
CA ALA A 88 -3.00 4.87 19.14
C ALA A 88 -4.30 5.58 19.55
N ALA A 89 -4.30 6.26 20.71
CA ALA A 89 -5.44 7.06 21.17
C ALA A 89 -5.67 8.34 20.33
N ASP A 90 -4.63 8.82 19.64
CA ASP A 90 -4.70 9.97 18.73
C ASP A 90 -5.10 9.56 17.30
N GLY A 91 -5.42 8.27 17.08
CA GLY A 91 -5.92 7.78 15.80
C GLY A 91 -4.85 7.15 14.88
N LEU A 92 -3.61 6.97 15.36
CA LEU A 92 -2.61 6.25 14.55
C LEU A 92 -2.82 4.74 14.59
N ILE A 93 -2.80 4.13 13.41
CA ILE A 93 -2.92 2.70 13.22
C ILE A 93 -1.58 2.17 12.72
N PRO A 94 -0.95 1.19 13.40
CA PRO A 94 0.29 0.62 12.93
C PRO A 94 0.02 -0.26 11.71
N GLY A 95 0.60 0.11 10.59
CA GLY A 95 0.56 -0.64 9.34
C GLY A 95 1.96 -0.89 8.78
N ILE A 96 2.00 -1.51 7.61
CA ILE A 96 3.21 -1.64 6.79
C ILE A 96 2.79 -1.89 5.34
N GLU A 97 3.49 -1.26 4.41
CA GLU A 97 3.38 -1.60 3.00
C GLU A 97 4.44 -2.63 2.63
N LEU A 98 4.01 -3.75 2.06
CA LEU A 98 4.82 -4.94 1.86
C LEU A 98 5.09 -5.20 0.39
N GLU A 99 6.38 -5.36 0.09
CA GLU A 99 6.84 -6.10 -1.07
C GLU A 99 6.88 -7.61 -0.77
N PHE A 100 6.78 -8.42 -1.82
CA PHE A 100 6.96 -9.87 -1.75
C PHE A 100 8.21 -10.30 -2.51
N MET A 101 9.00 -11.17 -1.90
CA MET A 101 10.16 -11.79 -2.55
C MET A 101 9.72 -13.02 -3.37
N ASN A 102 10.55 -13.45 -4.31
CA ASN A 102 10.23 -14.54 -5.24
C ASN A 102 10.03 -15.91 -4.57
N ASP A 103 10.50 -16.08 -3.33
CA ASP A 103 10.23 -17.28 -2.52
C ASP A 103 8.88 -17.21 -1.77
N GLY A 104 8.10 -16.15 -1.99
CA GLY A 104 6.77 -15.94 -1.41
C GLY A 104 6.78 -15.29 -0.02
N ARG A 105 7.95 -15.01 0.57
CA ARG A 105 8.02 -14.30 1.84
C ARG A 105 7.80 -12.80 1.63
N PRO A 106 7.00 -12.13 2.47
CA PRO A 106 6.93 -10.67 2.48
C PRO A 106 8.18 -10.07 3.12
N VAL A 107 8.50 -8.81 2.83
CA VAL A 107 9.63 -8.07 3.42
C VAL A 107 9.29 -7.57 4.84
N PHE A 108 9.01 -8.51 5.74
CA PHE A 108 9.01 -8.29 7.18
C PHE A 108 9.04 -9.64 7.92
N SER A 109 9.45 -9.62 9.18
CA SER A 109 9.47 -10.82 9.99
C SER A 109 8.08 -11.15 10.55
N PRO A 110 7.55 -12.37 10.33
CA PRO A 110 6.18 -12.75 10.69
C PRO A 110 5.82 -12.57 12.18
N GLU A 111 6.79 -12.57 13.08
CA GLU A 111 6.61 -12.33 14.52
C GLU A 111 5.94 -10.98 14.84
N PHE A 112 6.10 -9.96 13.98
CA PHE A 112 5.49 -8.65 14.14
C PHE A 112 4.02 -8.59 13.69
N LYS A 113 3.50 -9.64 13.05
CA LYS A 113 2.13 -9.66 12.53
C LYS A 113 1.07 -9.36 13.59
N LYS A 114 1.31 -9.70 14.85
CA LYS A 114 0.38 -9.42 15.98
C LYS A 114 0.32 -7.93 16.35
N ASP A 115 1.40 -7.20 16.10
CA ASP A 115 1.59 -5.80 16.48
C ASP A 115 1.19 -4.86 15.35
N ILE A 116 1.17 -5.35 14.11
CA ILE A 116 0.70 -4.63 12.92
C ILE A 116 -0.80 -4.88 12.70
N LYS A 117 -1.59 -3.81 12.53
CA LYS A 117 -3.04 -3.88 12.33
C LYS A 117 -3.46 -3.86 10.88
N VAL A 118 -2.64 -3.26 10.01
CA VAL A 118 -2.93 -3.14 8.58
C VAL A 118 -1.71 -3.57 7.76
N LEU A 119 -1.87 -4.64 7.00
CA LEU A 119 -0.90 -5.07 5.99
C LEU A 119 -1.40 -4.63 4.61
N ILE A 120 -0.59 -3.85 3.91
CA ILE A 120 -0.85 -3.43 2.53
C ILE A 120 0.09 -4.23 1.64
N GLY A 121 -0.45 -5.07 0.76
CA GLY A 121 0.35 -5.78 -0.25
C GLY A 121 0.43 -4.98 -1.53
N SER A 122 1.63 -4.70 -2.00
CA SER A 122 1.87 -3.83 -3.17
C SER A 122 2.94 -4.41 -4.10
N ILE A 123 2.86 -4.05 -5.38
CA ILE A 123 3.88 -4.38 -6.38
C ILE A 123 4.60 -3.09 -6.77
N HIS A 124 5.86 -2.93 -6.34
CA HIS A 124 6.70 -1.79 -6.69
C HIS A 124 7.77 -2.12 -7.72
N PHE A 125 8.14 -3.40 -7.85
CA PHE A 125 9.15 -3.88 -8.78
C PHE A 125 8.92 -5.34 -9.15
N LEU A 126 9.15 -5.70 -10.41
CA LEU A 126 9.18 -7.08 -10.90
C LEU A 126 10.53 -7.35 -11.60
N ALA A 127 11.16 -8.48 -11.27
CA ALA A 127 12.42 -8.89 -11.86
C ALA A 127 12.21 -9.49 -13.26
N LEU A 128 12.19 -8.63 -14.28
CA LEU A 128 12.00 -9.01 -15.67
C LEU A 128 13.33 -8.97 -16.45
N PRO A 129 13.47 -9.77 -17.53
CA PRO A 129 14.58 -9.62 -18.45
C PRO A 129 14.51 -8.29 -19.22
N ASP A 130 15.60 -7.90 -19.87
CA ASP A 130 15.63 -6.72 -20.72
C ASP A 130 14.61 -6.82 -21.87
N ASN A 131 13.87 -5.73 -22.11
CA ASN A 131 12.83 -5.62 -23.14
C ASN A 131 11.78 -6.74 -23.08
N PRO A 132 11.07 -6.92 -21.95
CA PRO A 132 10.07 -7.97 -21.82
C PRO A 132 8.87 -7.68 -22.73
N SER A 133 8.22 -8.72 -23.24
CA SER A 133 6.95 -8.54 -23.96
C SER A 133 5.84 -8.11 -23.00
N PRO A 134 4.79 -7.40 -23.48
CA PRO A 134 3.63 -7.06 -22.65
C PRO A 134 2.99 -8.28 -21.95
N GLN A 135 2.95 -9.44 -22.63
CA GLN A 135 2.43 -10.66 -22.03
C GLN A 135 3.30 -11.15 -20.87
N MET A 136 4.63 -11.10 -21.00
CA MET A 136 5.53 -11.47 -19.90
C MET A 136 5.38 -10.56 -18.68
N ILE A 137 5.18 -9.26 -18.92
CA ILE A 137 4.92 -8.29 -17.85
C ILE A 137 3.63 -8.66 -17.10
N ILE A 138 2.56 -8.97 -17.85
CA ILE A 138 1.27 -9.38 -17.28
C ILE A 138 1.40 -10.68 -16.50
N ASP A 139 2.04 -11.70 -17.06
CA ASP A 139 2.20 -13.01 -16.43
C ASP A 139 2.97 -12.90 -15.10
N GLU A 140 4.05 -12.11 -15.11
CA GLU A 140 4.85 -11.87 -13.91
C GLU A 140 4.08 -11.05 -12.86
N TRP A 141 3.30 -10.05 -13.29
CA TRP A 141 2.43 -9.29 -12.39
C TRP A 141 1.36 -10.19 -11.76
N ILE A 142 0.72 -11.08 -12.54
CA ILE A 142 -0.26 -12.06 -12.04
C ILE A 142 0.40 -12.99 -11.01
N ARG A 143 1.61 -13.49 -11.28
CA ARG A 143 2.36 -14.33 -10.35
C ARG A 143 2.62 -13.62 -9.01
N ASN A 144 2.94 -12.33 -9.04
CA ASN A 144 3.16 -11.56 -7.82
C ASN A 144 1.86 -11.22 -7.08
N MET A 145 0.79 -10.97 -7.82
CA MET A 145 -0.55 -10.86 -7.26
C MET A 145 -1.00 -12.16 -6.56
N ASP A 146 -0.64 -13.34 -7.11
CA ASP A 146 -0.91 -14.62 -6.45
C ASP A 146 -0.21 -14.73 -5.10
N MET A 147 1.03 -14.23 -4.97
CA MET A 147 1.73 -14.19 -3.69
C MET A 147 1.01 -13.27 -2.69
N ILE A 148 0.61 -12.07 -3.11
CA ILE A 148 -0.16 -11.14 -2.25
C ILE A 148 -1.46 -11.79 -1.78
N PHE A 149 -2.23 -12.40 -2.70
CA PHE A 149 -3.48 -13.09 -2.42
C PHE A 149 -3.31 -14.42 -1.64
N SER A 150 -2.09 -14.94 -1.52
CA SER A 150 -1.81 -16.09 -0.66
C SER A 150 -1.50 -15.70 0.78
N TYR A 151 -1.30 -14.40 1.02
CA TYR A 151 -0.94 -13.84 2.32
C TYR A 151 -2.12 -13.08 2.94
N PRO A 152 -2.28 -13.07 4.27
CA PRO A 152 -3.40 -12.39 4.94
C PRO A 152 -3.19 -10.88 5.00
N VAL A 153 -3.12 -10.23 3.84
CA VAL A 153 -3.12 -8.77 3.72
C VAL A 153 -4.51 -8.20 3.98
N ASN A 154 -4.59 -6.94 4.41
CA ASN A 154 -5.85 -6.23 4.62
C ASN A 154 -6.24 -5.43 3.38
N ILE A 155 -5.24 -4.85 2.72
CA ILE A 155 -5.40 -3.92 1.60
C ILE A 155 -4.48 -4.38 0.46
N LEU A 156 -5.01 -4.32 -0.75
CA LEU A 156 -4.24 -4.39 -1.99
C LEU A 156 -3.89 -2.96 -2.41
N GLY A 157 -2.63 -2.56 -2.22
CA GLY A 157 -2.14 -1.19 -2.46
C GLY A 157 -1.97 -0.91 -3.96
N HIS A 158 -2.43 0.27 -4.39
CA HIS A 158 -2.36 0.80 -5.77
C HIS A 158 -2.17 -0.26 -6.88
N PRO A 159 -3.07 -1.26 -7.01
CA PRO A 159 -2.76 -2.57 -7.61
C PRO A 159 -2.25 -2.52 -9.05
N PHE A 160 -2.76 -1.56 -9.81
CA PHE A 160 -2.50 -1.44 -11.23
C PHE A 160 -1.43 -0.41 -11.56
N ARG A 161 -0.91 0.34 -10.58
CA ARG A 161 0.05 1.42 -10.82
C ARG A 161 1.26 0.94 -11.60
N TRP A 162 1.90 -0.11 -11.09
CA TRP A 162 3.09 -0.67 -11.71
C TRP A 162 2.76 -1.28 -13.07
N LEU A 163 1.66 -2.03 -13.19
CA LEU A 163 1.29 -2.66 -14.46
C LEU A 163 0.99 -1.61 -15.54
N GLU A 164 0.16 -0.62 -15.23
CA GLU A 164 -0.24 0.44 -16.16
C GLU A 164 0.97 1.27 -16.63
N SER A 165 1.95 1.54 -15.77
CA SER A 165 3.17 2.26 -16.17
C SER A 165 4.04 1.49 -17.17
N HIS A 166 3.86 0.18 -17.30
CA HIS A 166 4.66 -0.68 -18.19
C HIS A 166 3.92 -1.10 -19.46
N ILE A 167 2.60 -1.31 -19.40
CA ILE A 167 1.81 -1.77 -20.56
C ILE A 167 0.82 -0.71 -21.09
N GLY A 168 0.71 0.45 -20.43
CA GLY A 168 -0.13 1.56 -20.85
C GLY A 168 -1.58 1.43 -20.42
N THR A 169 -2.36 0.50 -20.98
CA THR A 169 -3.77 0.29 -20.60
C THR A 169 -3.95 -1.10 -20.04
N VAL A 170 -4.42 -1.19 -18.79
CA VAL A 170 -4.71 -2.47 -18.15
C VAL A 170 -6.02 -3.05 -18.73
N PRO A 171 -6.01 -4.29 -19.26
CA PRO A 171 -7.22 -4.96 -19.74
C PRO A 171 -8.31 -5.06 -18.67
N LEU A 172 -9.56 -4.83 -19.06
CA LEU A 172 -10.71 -4.85 -18.13
C LEU A 172 -10.88 -6.23 -17.48
N GLU A 173 -10.52 -7.31 -18.18
CA GLU A 173 -10.56 -8.67 -17.64
C GLU A 173 -9.62 -8.82 -16.43
N ILE A 174 -8.42 -8.23 -16.49
CA ILE A 174 -7.45 -8.24 -15.39
C ILE A 174 -7.99 -7.41 -14.21
N ILE A 175 -8.56 -6.24 -14.48
CA ILE A 175 -9.16 -5.38 -13.45
C ILE A 175 -10.31 -6.13 -12.73
N SER A 176 -11.24 -6.67 -13.52
CA SER A 176 -12.40 -7.42 -13.00
C SER A 176 -11.96 -8.63 -12.18
N GLU A 177 -11.00 -9.42 -12.67
CA GLU A 177 -10.54 -10.62 -11.96
C GLU A 177 -9.85 -10.26 -10.64
N THR A 178 -9.01 -9.22 -10.64
CA THR A 178 -8.35 -8.73 -9.43
C THR A 178 -9.38 -8.31 -8.38
N VAL A 179 -10.41 -7.55 -8.79
CA VAL A 179 -11.48 -7.11 -7.89
C VAL A 179 -12.27 -8.29 -7.33
N ARG A 180 -12.60 -9.26 -8.18
CA ARG A 180 -13.32 -10.48 -7.77
C ARG A 180 -12.51 -11.30 -6.76
N ARG A 181 -11.20 -11.43 -6.97
CA ARG A 181 -10.29 -12.13 -6.06
C ARG A 181 -10.19 -11.41 -4.71
N ALA A 182 -9.97 -10.09 -4.73
CA ALA A 182 -9.95 -9.27 -3.52
C ALA A 182 -11.25 -9.42 -2.72
N LYS A 183 -12.41 -9.35 -3.38
CA LYS A 183 -13.71 -9.62 -2.75
C LYS A 183 -13.77 -11.00 -2.10
N SER A 184 -13.36 -12.05 -2.82
CA SER A 184 -13.44 -13.44 -2.33
C SER A 184 -12.59 -13.70 -1.10
N GLN A 185 -11.52 -12.92 -0.90
CA GLN A 185 -10.59 -13.03 0.21
C GLN A 185 -10.80 -11.96 1.29
N ASN A 186 -11.82 -11.12 1.15
CA ASN A 186 -12.09 -10.00 2.05
C ASN A 186 -10.91 -9.01 2.17
N ILE A 187 -10.20 -8.79 1.06
CA ILE A 187 -9.13 -7.80 0.92
C ILE A 187 -9.74 -6.54 0.32
N ALA A 188 -9.42 -5.38 0.89
CA ALA A 188 -9.86 -4.10 0.36
C ALA A 188 -8.97 -3.64 -0.79
N ILE A 189 -9.57 -2.95 -1.76
CA ILE A 189 -8.86 -2.38 -2.89
C ILE A 189 -8.59 -0.91 -2.59
N GLU A 190 -7.33 -0.52 -2.67
CA GLU A 190 -6.94 0.87 -2.49
C GLU A 190 -7.25 1.71 -3.73
N PHE A 191 -7.89 2.85 -3.52
CA PHE A 191 -7.78 4.00 -4.41
C PHE A 191 -6.74 4.95 -3.82
N ASN A 192 -5.68 5.17 -4.58
CA ASN A 192 -4.51 5.91 -4.16
C ASN A 192 -4.48 7.28 -4.86
N SER A 193 -4.17 8.37 -4.15
CA SER A 193 -4.10 9.71 -4.77
C SER A 193 -2.73 10.17 -5.20
N HIS A 194 -1.66 9.52 -4.74
CA HIS A 194 -0.29 9.89 -5.10
C HIS A 194 -0.02 9.60 -6.58
N PHE A 195 -0.55 8.48 -7.11
CA PHE A 195 -0.51 8.15 -8.54
C PHE A 195 -1.91 8.03 -9.15
N LYS A 196 -2.21 8.88 -10.13
CA LYS A 196 -3.51 8.92 -10.81
C LYS A 196 -3.50 8.04 -12.05
N MET A 197 -4.42 7.08 -12.13
CA MET A 197 -4.38 6.06 -13.17
C MET A 197 -5.64 6.04 -14.03
N ASN A 198 -5.52 5.59 -15.29
CA ASN A 198 -6.70 5.44 -16.15
C ASN A 198 -7.53 4.23 -15.73
N SER A 199 -6.88 3.23 -15.11
CA SER A 199 -7.54 2.05 -14.53
C SER A 199 -8.44 2.36 -13.32
N ASP A 200 -8.33 3.53 -12.67
CA ASP A 200 -9.09 3.83 -11.46
C ASP A 200 -10.61 3.89 -11.70
N ILE A 201 -11.08 4.48 -12.80
CA ILE A 201 -12.52 4.53 -13.10
C ILE A 201 -13.07 3.12 -13.43
N PRO A 202 -12.45 2.32 -14.32
CA PRO A 202 -12.81 0.92 -14.50
C PRO A 202 -12.78 0.12 -13.19
N MET A 203 -11.75 0.27 -12.37
CA MET A 203 -11.61 -0.39 -11.08
C MET A 203 -12.75 -0.02 -10.12
N LEU A 204 -13.11 1.26 -10.03
CA LEU A 204 -14.23 1.76 -9.21
C LEU A 204 -15.57 1.14 -9.62
N LYS A 205 -15.81 1.02 -10.93
CA LYS A 205 -17.02 0.36 -11.45
C LYS A 205 -17.06 -1.13 -11.09
N GLU A 206 -15.93 -1.80 -11.21
CA GLU A 206 -15.79 -3.22 -10.86
C GLU A 206 -15.98 -3.46 -9.35
N VAL A 207 -15.41 -2.59 -8.51
CA VAL A 207 -15.60 -2.62 -7.05
C VAL A 207 -17.07 -2.60 -6.68
N ILE A 208 -17.85 -1.70 -7.28
CA ILE A 208 -19.30 -1.61 -7.02
C ILE A 208 -20.03 -2.84 -7.54
N ARG A 209 -19.70 -3.27 -8.76
CA ARG A 209 -20.31 -4.44 -9.40
C ARG A 209 -20.17 -5.69 -8.53
N HIS A 210 -19.01 -5.90 -7.92
CA HIS A 210 -18.71 -7.06 -7.08
C HIS A 210 -18.91 -6.82 -5.58
N LYS A 211 -19.29 -5.60 -5.17
CA LYS A 211 -19.41 -5.18 -3.77
C LYS A 211 -18.12 -5.45 -2.98
N ALA A 212 -16.97 -5.17 -3.59
CA ALA A 212 -15.65 -5.29 -2.98
C ALA A 212 -15.45 -4.23 -1.90
N LEU A 213 -14.58 -4.53 -0.93
CA LEU A 213 -14.17 -3.55 0.07
C LEU A 213 -13.23 -2.54 -0.57
N VAL A 214 -13.27 -1.29 -0.09
CA VAL A 214 -12.37 -0.23 -0.53
C VAL A 214 -11.66 0.46 0.63
N THR A 215 -10.53 1.07 0.31
CA THR A 215 -9.86 2.07 1.13
C THR A 215 -9.46 3.27 0.29
N PHE A 216 -9.37 4.44 0.93
CA PHE A 216 -8.71 5.61 0.35
C PHE A 216 -7.37 5.78 1.05
N GLY A 217 -6.30 5.77 0.27
CA GLY A 217 -4.95 6.10 0.72
C GLY A 217 -4.50 7.39 0.04
N SER A 218 -3.98 8.33 0.82
CA SER A 218 -3.29 9.49 0.23
C SER A 218 -1.95 9.08 -0.37
N ASP A 219 -1.30 8.10 0.27
CA ASP A 219 0.08 7.69 0.01
C ASP A 219 1.01 8.90 0.15
N ALA A 220 0.80 9.60 1.28
CA ALA A 220 1.47 10.85 1.58
C ALA A 220 2.96 10.64 1.83
N HIS A 221 3.75 11.41 1.09
CA HIS A 221 5.20 11.52 1.20
C HIS A 221 5.64 12.89 1.74
N VAL A 222 4.73 13.87 1.70
CA VAL A 222 4.90 15.19 2.32
C VAL A 222 3.63 15.61 3.08
N LYS A 223 3.79 16.51 4.06
CA LYS A 223 2.71 16.93 4.98
C LYS A 223 1.43 17.41 4.30
N SER A 224 1.55 18.10 3.15
CA SER A 224 0.40 18.65 2.42
C SER A 224 -0.47 17.60 1.71
N GLU A 225 -0.02 16.35 1.64
CA GLU A 225 -0.77 15.25 1.00
C GLU A 225 -1.67 14.51 1.99
N ILE A 226 -1.37 14.58 3.29
CA ILE A 226 -2.05 13.81 4.33
C ILE A 226 -3.54 14.16 4.34
N GLY A 227 -4.39 13.14 4.18
CA GLY A 227 -5.84 13.31 4.15
C GLY A 227 -6.39 14.07 2.93
N ASN A 228 -5.58 14.34 1.91
CA ASN A 228 -6.04 15.02 0.70
C ASN A 228 -6.82 14.07 -0.22
N PHE A 229 -8.12 13.92 0.05
CA PHE A 229 -9.01 13.05 -0.72
C PHE A 229 -9.64 13.72 -1.96
N SER A 230 -9.12 14.89 -2.39
CA SER A 230 -9.69 15.62 -3.53
C SER A 230 -9.71 14.79 -4.82
N TYR A 231 -8.68 13.96 -5.02
CA TYR A 231 -8.63 13.04 -6.15
C TYR A 231 -9.72 11.97 -6.07
N HIS A 232 -9.90 11.34 -4.91
CA HIS A 232 -10.92 10.30 -4.69
C HIS A 232 -12.32 10.84 -4.93
N PHE A 233 -12.65 12.02 -4.39
CA PHE A 233 -13.94 12.66 -4.65
C PHE A 233 -14.10 13.05 -6.12
N GLY A 234 -13.02 13.48 -6.79
CA GLY A 234 -13.02 13.71 -8.23
C GLY A 234 -13.25 12.44 -9.06
N LEU A 235 -12.74 11.29 -8.63
CA LEU A 235 -13.03 9.99 -9.25
C LEU A 235 -14.50 9.62 -9.13
N LEU A 236 -15.07 9.77 -7.93
CA LEU A 236 -16.50 9.52 -7.67
C LEU A 236 -17.39 10.39 -8.55
N ASP A 237 -17.11 11.69 -8.64
CA ASP A 237 -17.86 12.64 -9.47
C ASP A 237 -17.78 12.28 -10.96
N LYS A 238 -16.56 12.05 -11.47
CA LYS A 238 -16.33 11.63 -12.87
C LYS A 238 -17.07 10.34 -13.22
N ALA A 239 -17.11 9.39 -12.29
CA ALA A 239 -17.78 8.13 -12.48
C ALA A 239 -19.29 8.18 -12.17
N LYS A 240 -19.79 9.32 -11.67
CA LYS A 240 -21.18 9.55 -11.24
C LYS A 240 -21.63 8.55 -10.17
N ILE A 241 -20.76 8.31 -9.21
CA ILE A 241 -20.93 7.36 -8.11
C ILE A 241 -20.99 8.14 -6.79
N SER A 242 -21.90 7.76 -5.89
CA SER A 242 -21.92 8.29 -4.53
C SER A 242 -20.91 7.57 -3.65
N ILE A 243 -20.29 8.27 -2.70
CA ILE A 243 -19.47 7.62 -1.67
C ILE A 243 -20.26 6.56 -0.87
N ASN A 244 -21.59 6.72 -0.76
CA ASN A 244 -22.47 5.77 -0.09
C ASN A 244 -22.69 4.47 -0.88
N ASP A 245 -22.29 4.43 -2.16
CA ASP A 245 -22.34 3.22 -2.98
C ASP A 245 -21.13 2.30 -2.69
N LEU A 246 -20.12 2.81 -1.97
CA LEU A 246 -18.90 2.09 -1.62
C LEU A 246 -19.03 1.41 -0.25
N THR A 247 -18.40 0.24 -0.13
CA THR A 247 -18.25 -0.48 1.15
C THR A 247 -16.81 -0.33 1.64
N PHE A 248 -16.58 0.49 2.66
CA PHE A 248 -15.25 0.72 3.20
C PHE A 248 -14.79 -0.41 4.13
N LEU A 249 -13.50 -0.72 4.11
CA LEU A 249 -12.87 -1.54 5.14
C LEU A 249 -13.00 -0.85 6.50
N SER A 250 -13.37 -1.60 7.54
CA SER A 250 -13.40 -1.10 8.91
C SER A 250 -12.00 -1.22 9.53
N LEU A 251 -11.44 -0.08 9.93
CA LEU A 251 -10.12 0.07 10.56
C LEU A 251 -10.23 0.78 11.91
#